data_AF-A0A2E3PE17-F1
#
_entry.id   AF-A0A2E3PE17-F1
#
_cell.length_a   1.000
_cell.length_b   1.000
_cell.length_c   1.000
_cell.angle_alpha   90.00
_cell.angle_beta   90.00
_cell.angle_gamma   90.00
#
_symmetry.space_group_name_H-M   'P 1'
#
loop_
_entity.id
_entity.type
_entity.pdbx_description
1 polymer ?
#
loop_
_entity_poly.entity_id
_entity_poly.type
_entity_poly.pdbx_seq_one_letter_code
_entity_poly.pdbx_strand_id
1 'polypeptide(L)'
;MPPSSSSGTRTTVISATPRGWTARSSPSCPPPPVRPDRWSSRPSSSAHASGVYYNAAAVIGPDGGIIGVYRKTHIPFTKSYEKYYFTPGPDLPVFDTPVGRIGVLICYDRWYPEAWRKLVAQGAQIVCCPISSGKLGAQSEAPVWEPLLRIRARENLVFVAAANRTGTEPPYENLGRSMIVSPLGDVLAGPGQDGRQSLTTKVDLNDVARCRQAMPFLRDRRPDLY
;
A
#
# COMPACT_ATOMS: atom_id res chain seq x y z
N MET A 1 29.16 22.83 11.49
CA MET A 1 28.30 22.84 10.28
C MET A 1 27.56 21.51 10.23
N PRO A 2 26.22 21.49 10.28
CA PRO A 2 25.49 20.23 10.14
C PRO A 2 25.50 19.80 8.67
N PRO A 3 25.61 18.49 8.36
CA PRO A 3 25.54 18.02 6.98
C PRO A 3 24.11 18.18 6.45
N SER A 4 24.00 18.73 5.24
CA SER A 4 22.77 18.90 4.49
C SER A 4 22.14 17.55 4.13
N SER A 5 21.11 17.13 4.84
CA SER A 5 20.26 16.01 4.42
C SER A 5 19.29 16.51 3.35
N SER A 6 19.45 16.04 2.12
CA SER A 6 18.46 16.24 1.05
C SER A 6 17.16 15.53 1.42
N SER A 7 16.14 16.31 1.80
CA SER A 7 14.82 15.82 2.17
C SER A 7 14.01 15.44 0.93
N GLY A 8 14.24 14.22 0.41
CA GLY A 8 13.42 13.65 -0.65
C GLY A 8 12.09 13.10 -0.10
N THR A 9 10.97 13.46 -0.74
CA THR A 9 9.68 12.81 -0.51
C THR A 9 9.80 11.32 -0.89
N ARG A 10 9.54 10.42 0.07
CA ARG A 10 9.49 8.97 -0.21
C ARG A 10 8.13 8.63 -0.80
N THR A 11 8.10 8.43 -2.12
CA THR A 11 6.91 7.96 -2.83
C THR A 11 7.05 6.48 -3.17
N THR A 12 6.08 5.68 -2.76
CA THR A 12 5.94 4.31 -3.28
C THR A 12 5.12 4.35 -4.56
N VAL A 13 5.60 3.71 -5.62
CA VAL A 13 4.91 3.65 -6.90
C VAL A 13 4.22 2.30 -7.04
N ILE A 14 2.92 2.34 -7.28
CA ILE A 14 2.12 1.17 -7.70
C ILE A 14 1.77 1.41 -9.16
N SER A 15 2.41 0.69 -10.07
CA SER A 15 2.14 0.77 -11.51
C SER A 15 1.21 -0.35 -11.95
N ALA A 16 0.07 -0.02 -12.55
CA ALA A 16 -0.83 -0.96 -13.20
C ALA A 16 -0.54 -0.96 -14.71
N THR A 17 -0.09 -2.09 -15.27
CA THR A 17 0.15 -2.27 -16.70
C THR A 17 -0.83 -3.27 -17.29
N PRO A 18 -1.02 -3.32 -18.63
CA PRO A 18 -1.91 -4.29 -19.26
C PRO A 18 -1.51 -5.77 -19.03
N ARG A 19 -0.27 -6.02 -18.57
CA ARG A 19 0.27 -7.37 -18.28
C ARG A 19 0.37 -7.69 -16.79
N GLY A 20 -0.17 -6.84 -15.91
CA GLY A 20 -0.12 -6.98 -14.45
C GLY A 20 0.30 -5.70 -13.74
N TRP A 21 0.45 -5.74 -12.41
CA TRP A 21 0.82 -4.58 -11.59
C TRP A 21 2.15 -4.79 -10.85
N THR A 22 2.86 -3.71 -10.56
CA THR A 22 4.11 -3.73 -9.80
C THR A 22 4.08 -2.69 -8.69
N ALA A 23 4.36 -3.10 -7.45
CA ALA A 23 4.61 -2.20 -6.33
C ALA A 23 6.13 -2.09 -6.11
N ARG A 24 6.68 -0.88 -6.16
CA ARG A 24 8.10 -0.61 -5.90
C ARG A 24 8.25 0.50 -4.86
N SER A 25 8.99 0.21 -3.79
CA SER A 25 9.54 1.23 -2.90
C SER A 25 10.84 1.76 -3.49
N SER A 26 10.90 3.04 -3.88
CA SER A 26 12.14 3.66 -4.37
C SER A 26 12.98 4.20 -3.20
N PRO A 27 14.33 4.06 -3.22
CA PRO A 27 15.21 4.72 -2.25
C PRO A 27 15.40 6.23 -2.53
N SER A 28 15.11 6.67 -3.75
CA SER A 28 15.21 8.06 -4.17
C SER A 28 14.64 8.16 -5.59
N CYS A 29 13.71 9.10 -5.81
CA CYS A 29 13.30 9.48 -7.15
C CYS A 29 13.51 10.99 -7.25
N PRO A 30 14.37 11.50 -8.15
CA PRO A 30 14.44 12.94 -8.37
C PRO A 30 13.09 13.43 -8.90
N PRO A 31 12.62 14.62 -8.50
CA PRO A 31 11.35 15.15 -9.00
C PRO A 31 11.40 15.26 -10.53
N PRO A 32 10.31 14.96 -11.25
CA PRO A 32 10.26 15.18 -12.69
C PRO A 32 10.44 16.68 -12.99
N PRO A 33 11.08 17.05 -14.12
CA PRO A 33 11.21 18.44 -14.49
C PRO A 33 9.83 19.05 -14.72
N VAL A 34 9.50 20.08 -13.94
CA VAL A 34 8.31 20.90 -14.14
C VAL A 34 8.49 21.68 -15.43
N ARG A 35 7.73 21.34 -16.48
CA ARG A 35 7.55 22.22 -17.65
C ARG A 35 6.50 23.27 -17.27
N PRO A 36 6.77 24.59 -17.34
CA PRO A 36 5.88 25.58 -16.76
C PRO A 36 4.59 25.86 -17.57
N ASP A 37 4.37 25.22 -18.72
CA ASP A 37 3.44 25.78 -19.71
C ASP A 37 2.32 24.79 -20.09
N ARG A 38 1.32 24.66 -19.21
CA ARG A 38 -0.13 24.42 -19.51
C ARG A 38 -0.84 23.87 -18.27
N TRP A 39 -1.35 24.76 -17.43
CA TRP A 39 -2.43 24.44 -16.50
C TRP A 39 -3.62 25.34 -16.81
N SER A 40 -4.49 24.94 -17.75
CA SER A 40 -5.77 25.61 -17.97
C SER A 40 -6.85 24.98 -17.10
N SER A 41 -7.20 25.73 -16.04
CA SER A 41 -8.52 25.87 -15.41
C SER A 41 -9.29 24.60 -14.98
N ARG A 42 -8.95 24.07 -13.80
CA ARG A 42 -9.90 23.62 -12.76
C ARG A 42 -9.30 23.95 -11.38
N PRO A 43 -10.08 24.37 -10.37
CA PRO A 43 -9.52 24.90 -9.13
C PRO A 43 -8.87 23.77 -8.33
N SER A 44 -7.53 23.71 -8.36
CA SER A 44 -6.74 22.84 -7.50
C SER A 44 -6.53 23.55 -6.17
N SER A 45 -7.15 23.05 -5.10
CA SER A 45 -6.81 23.44 -3.73
C SER A 45 -5.50 22.78 -3.26
N SER A 46 -4.48 22.75 -4.11
CA SER A 46 -3.16 22.19 -3.80
C SER A 46 -2.13 23.30 -3.61
N ALA A 47 -2.44 24.23 -2.71
CA ALA A 47 -1.38 24.99 -2.05
C ALA A 47 -0.83 24.09 -0.94
N HIS A 48 0.33 23.46 -1.18
CA HIS A 48 1.11 22.90 -0.09
C HIS A 48 1.52 24.06 0.81
N ALA A 49 0.88 24.20 1.98
CA ALA A 49 1.42 25.04 3.03
C ALA A 49 2.85 24.55 3.34
N SER A 50 3.83 25.44 3.30
CA SER A 50 5.23 25.11 3.60
C SER A 50 5.31 24.36 4.93
N GLY A 51 5.92 23.17 4.93
CA GLY A 51 6.12 22.36 6.14
C GLY A 51 5.15 21.20 6.36
N VAL A 52 4.15 20.97 5.49
CA VAL A 52 3.24 19.81 5.57
C VAL A 52 3.68 18.70 4.63
N TYR A 53 4.09 17.56 5.18
CA TYR A 53 4.52 16.38 4.42
C TYR A 53 3.62 15.16 4.68
N TYR A 54 3.54 14.27 3.69
CA TYR A 54 2.76 13.03 3.77
C TYR A 54 3.61 11.83 3.34
N ASN A 55 3.38 10.68 3.96
CA ASN A 55 3.80 9.39 3.41
C ASN A 55 2.76 8.95 2.38
N ALA A 56 3.13 8.85 1.11
CA ALA A 56 2.18 8.70 0.02
C ALA A 56 2.56 7.59 -0.98
N ALA A 57 1.53 6.99 -1.57
CA ALA A 57 1.64 6.04 -2.65
C ALA A 57 0.88 6.56 -3.87
N ALA A 58 1.55 6.61 -5.02
CA ALA A 58 0.93 6.97 -6.29
C ALA A 58 0.49 5.71 -7.03
N VAL A 59 -0.75 5.71 -7.53
CA VAL A 59 -1.26 4.71 -8.46
C VAL A 59 -1.08 5.25 -9.86
N ILE A 60 -0.26 4.57 -10.65
CA ILE A 60 0.12 4.97 -12.01
C ILE A 60 -0.54 4.03 -13.01
N GLY A 61 -1.22 4.63 -13.99
CA GLY A 61 -1.88 3.94 -15.08
C GLY A 61 -0.91 3.40 -16.14
N PRO A 62 -1.43 2.61 -17.09
CA PRO A 62 -0.62 1.98 -18.13
C PRO A 62 0.00 2.96 -19.12
N ASP A 63 -0.56 4.17 -19.23
CA ASP A 63 -0.06 5.29 -20.03
C ASP A 63 1.02 6.12 -19.30
N GLY A 64 1.35 5.76 -18.05
CA GLY A 64 2.28 6.51 -17.20
C GLY A 64 1.64 7.67 -16.43
N GLY A 65 0.34 7.93 -16.60
CA GLY A 65 -0.39 8.96 -15.88
C GLY A 65 -0.66 8.57 -14.42
N ILE A 66 -0.71 9.56 -13.51
CA ILE A 66 -1.13 9.33 -12.12
C ILE A 66 -2.66 9.24 -12.09
N ILE A 67 -3.19 8.05 -11.79
CA ILE A 67 -4.62 7.81 -11.58
C ILE A 67 -5.05 8.46 -10.25
N GLY A 68 -4.19 8.36 -9.24
CA GLY A 68 -4.44 8.99 -7.95
C GLY A 68 -3.31 8.77 -6.95
N VAL A 69 -3.44 9.43 -5.80
CA VAL A 69 -2.46 9.36 -4.72
C VAL A 69 -3.17 9.04 -3.41
N TYR A 70 -2.74 7.98 -2.76
CA TYR A 70 -3.12 7.65 -1.39
C TYR A 70 -2.09 8.24 -0.41
N ARG A 71 -2.55 8.80 0.70
CA ARG A 71 -1.71 9.32 1.79
C ARG A 71 -1.97 8.47 3.03
N LYS A 72 -0.93 7.90 3.62
CA LYS A 72 -0.98 7.02 4.80
C LYS A 72 -1.81 7.66 5.89
N THR A 73 -2.82 6.95 6.38
CA THR A 73 -3.79 7.48 7.36
C THR A 73 -3.35 7.20 8.78
N HIS A 74 -2.82 6.01 9.05
CA HIS A 74 -2.34 5.62 10.37
C HIS A 74 -0.84 5.88 10.45
N ILE A 75 -0.46 7.00 11.09
CA ILE A 75 0.96 7.35 11.29
C ILE A 75 1.43 6.78 12.63
N PRO A 76 2.41 5.84 12.64
CA PRO A 76 2.84 5.21 13.88
C PRO A 76 3.55 6.22 14.79
N PHE A 77 3.16 6.22 16.07
CA PHE A 77 3.93 6.82 17.15
C PHE A 77 4.83 5.75 17.79
N THR A 78 5.71 5.18 16.98
CA THR A 78 6.67 4.16 17.42
C THR A 78 8.10 4.65 17.16
N LYS A 79 9.09 3.77 17.33
CA LYS A 79 10.52 4.06 17.14
C LYS A 79 10.91 4.52 15.73
N SER A 80 9.98 4.57 14.78
CA SER A 80 10.21 5.09 13.43
C SER A 80 10.05 6.62 13.33
N TYR A 81 9.58 7.30 14.38
CA TYR A 81 9.35 8.76 14.42
C TYR A 81 8.50 9.31 13.26
N GLU A 82 7.75 8.47 12.54
CA GLU A 82 7.01 8.90 11.35
C GLU A 82 6.02 10.04 11.66
N LYS A 83 5.46 10.08 12.87
CA LYS A 83 4.52 11.12 13.32
C LYS A 83 5.16 12.51 13.44
N TYR A 84 6.49 12.59 13.52
CA TYR A 84 7.22 13.86 13.47
C TYR A 84 7.31 14.41 12.03
N TYR A 85 7.35 13.52 11.04
CA TYR A 85 7.55 13.90 9.64
C TYR A 85 6.25 14.02 8.86
N PHE A 86 5.28 13.14 9.11
CA PHE A 86 4.13 12.97 8.24
C PHE A 86 2.82 13.33 8.93
N THR A 87 2.05 14.15 8.22
CA THR A 87 0.65 14.42 8.54
C THR A 87 -0.20 13.21 8.15
N PRO A 88 -1.17 12.79 8.99
CA PRO A 88 -2.14 11.77 8.62
C PRO A 88 -2.90 12.15 7.34
N GLY A 89 -3.06 11.18 6.43
CA GLY A 89 -3.90 11.33 5.25
C GLY A 89 -5.38 11.51 5.61
N PRO A 90 -6.16 12.17 4.75
CA PRO A 90 -7.56 12.50 5.06
C PRO A 90 -8.54 11.36 4.78
N ASP A 91 -8.18 10.37 3.96
CA ASP A 91 -9.12 9.35 3.48
C ASP A 91 -8.42 8.06 3.00
N LEU A 92 -9.23 7.01 2.81
CA LEU A 92 -8.87 5.71 2.24
C LEU A 92 -9.62 5.53 0.91
N PRO A 93 -9.11 6.03 -0.23
CA PRO A 93 -9.75 5.92 -1.53
C PRO A 93 -9.49 4.56 -2.19
N VAL A 94 -10.41 4.16 -3.08
CA VAL A 94 -10.24 3.07 -4.05
C VAL A 94 -10.09 3.65 -5.43
N PHE A 95 -9.13 3.14 -6.20
CA PHE A 95 -8.80 3.61 -7.53
C PHE A 95 -9.37 2.66 -8.58
N ASP A 96 -10.15 3.20 -9.50
CA ASP A 96 -10.60 2.50 -10.70
C ASP A 96 -9.44 2.43 -11.70
N THR A 97 -9.07 1.22 -12.10
CA THR A 97 -7.98 0.98 -13.05
C THR A 97 -8.43 -0.03 -14.12
N PRO A 98 -7.78 -0.06 -15.30
CA PRO A 98 -8.10 -1.05 -16.34
C PRO A 98 -7.93 -2.51 -15.91
N VAL A 99 -7.25 -2.74 -14.79
CA VAL A 99 -6.92 -4.07 -14.27
C VAL A 99 -7.72 -4.42 -13.01
N GLY A 100 -8.71 -3.59 -12.62
CA GLY A 100 -9.57 -3.79 -11.46
C GLY A 100 -9.59 -2.61 -10.47
N ARG A 101 -10.41 -2.72 -9.43
CA ARG A 101 -10.49 -1.69 -8.37
C ARG A 101 -9.44 -1.93 -7.29
N ILE A 102 -8.51 -0.98 -7.13
CA ILE A 102 -7.34 -1.11 -6.25
C ILE A 102 -7.48 -0.21 -5.03
N GLY A 103 -7.40 -0.81 -3.84
CA GLY A 103 -7.15 -0.10 -2.59
C GLY A 103 -5.65 -0.11 -2.24
N VAL A 104 -5.19 0.88 -1.47
CA VAL A 104 -3.80 0.97 -1.02
C VAL A 104 -3.76 1.19 0.49
N LEU A 105 -2.93 0.41 1.20
CA LEU A 105 -2.66 0.57 2.62
C LEU A 105 -1.16 0.60 2.85
N ILE A 106 -0.62 1.66 3.45
CA ILE A 106 0.83 1.83 3.58
C ILE A 106 1.27 1.35 4.96
N CYS A 107 2.11 0.32 4.96
CA CYS A 107 2.79 -0.20 6.14
C CYS A 107 1.84 -0.33 7.34
N TYR A 108 1.88 0.62 8.28
CA TYR A 108 1.14 0.61 9.55
C TYR A 108 -0.37 0.50 9.38
N ASP A 109 -0.92 1.00 8.27
CA ASP A 109 -2.36 0.87 7.95
C ASP A 109 -2.83 -0.60 7.95
N ARG A 110 -1.95 -1.56 7.64
CA ARG A 110 -2.30 -2.99 7.55
C ARG A 110 -2.85 -3.57 8.87
N TRP A 111 -2.48 -2.98 9.99
CA TRP A 111 -2.85 -3.49 11.31
C TRP A 111 -4.33 -3.30 11.62
N TYR A 112 -4.96 -2.29 11.04
CA TYR A 112 -6.31 -1.81 11.34
C TYR A 112 -7.36 -2.48 10.46
N PRO A 113 -8.12 -3.49 10.94
CA PRO A 113 -9.15 -4.16 10.14
C PRO A 113 -10.16 -3.19 9.50
N GLU A 114 -10.43 -2.07 10.16
CA GLU A 114 -11.34 -1.02 9.72
C GLU A 114 -10.90 -0.40 8.40
N ALA A 115 -9.59 -0.21 8.21
CA ALA A 115 -9.04 0.36 6.99
C ALA A 115 -9.26 -0.58 5.79
N TRP A 116 -9.02 -1.88 5.98
CA TRP A 116 -9.34 -2.91 4.99
C TRP A 116 -10.83 -2.95 4.69
N ARG A 117 -11.64 -2.94 5.75
CA ARG A 117 -13.10 -3.03 5.62
C ARG A 117 -13.67 -1.85 4.84
N LYS A 118 -13.16 -0.64 5.07
CA LYS A 118 -13.56 0.57 4.33
C LYS A 118 -13.25 0.45 2.83
N LEU A 119 -12.03 0.07 2.46
CA LEU A 119 -11.66 -0.12 1.05
C LEU A 119 -12.54 -1.18 0.37
N VAL A 120 -12.82 -2.28 1.06
CA VAL A 120 -13.65 -3.37 0.54
C VAL A 120 -15.12 -2.95 0.41
N ALA A 121 -15.65 -2.19 1.37
CA ALA A 121 -17.00 -1.63 1.30
C ALA A 121 -17.15 -0.65 0.13
N GLN A 122 -16.08 0.06 -0.23
CA GLN A 122 -16.02 0.91 -1.42
C GLN A 122 -15.82 0.12 -2.73
N GLY A 123 -15.64 -1.20 -2.67
CA GLY A 123 -15.57 -2.08 -3.83
C GLY A 123 -14.16 -2.50 -4.26
N ALA A 124 -13.14 -2.33 -3.41
CA ALA A 124 -11.80 -2.85 -3.70
C ALA A 124 -11.83 -4.37 -3.98
N GLN A 125 -11.10 -4.78 -5.02
CA GLN A 125 -10.89 -6.18 -5.40
C GLN A 125 -9.46 -6.63 -5.09
N ILE A 126 -8.52 -5.68 -5.14
CA ILE A 126 -7.10 -5.86 -4.84
C ILE A 126 -6.72 -4.81 -3.80
N VAL A 127 -5.99 -5.20 -2.76
CA VAL A 127 -5.37 -4.28 -1.82
C VAL A 127 -3.85 -4.40 -1.91
N CYS A 128 -3.21 -3.33 -2.34
CA CYS A 128 -1.76 -3.22 -2.44
C CYS A 128 -1.19 -2.66 -1.14
N CYS A 129 -0.24 -3.37 -0.55
CA CYS A 129 0.38 -3.00 0.71
C CYS A 129 1.90 -2.80 0.55
N PRO A 130 2.37 -1.59 0.22
CA PRO A 130 3.79 -1.26 0.36
C PRO A 130 4.17 -1.13 1.83
N ILE A 131 5.16 -1.91 2.26
CA ILE A 131 5.52 -2.10 3.67
C ILE A 131 7.03 -1.94 3.85
N SER A 132 7.40 -1.40 5.01
CA SER A 132 8.77 -1.47 5.54
C SER A 132 8.63 -2.06 6.95
N SER A 133 8.69 -3.38 7.03
CA SER A 133 8.57 -4.16 8.26
C SER A 133 9.79 -5.06 8.40
N GLY A 134 10.22 -5.22 9.63
CA GLY A 134 11.52 -5.75 9.93
C GLY A 134 11.63 -6.27 11.35
N LYS A 135 12.87 -6.47 11.74
CA LYS A 135 13.30 -6.67 13.11
C LYS A 135 14.04 -5.42 13.60
N LEU A 136 13.78 -5.06 14.86
CA LEU A 136 14.49 -4.02 15.58
C LEU A 136 14.88 -4.56 16.97
N GLY A 137 16.15 -4.89 17.14
CA GLY A 137 16.63 -5.60 18.34
C GLY A 137 15.90 -6.94 18.52
N ALA A 138 15.29 -7.16 19.69
CA ALA A 138 14.53 -8.38 19.98
C ALA A 138 13.11 -8.40 19.39
N GLN A 139 12.60 -7.27 18.88
CA GLN A 139 11.25 -7.17 18.33
C GLN A 139 11.27 -7.54 16.84
N SER A 140 10.66 -8.67 16.49
CA SER A 140 10.57 -9.16 15.11
C SER A 140 9.11 -9.32 14.70
N GLU A 141 8.75 -8.76 13.55
CA GLU A 141 7.41 -8.94 12.98
C GLU A 141 7.28 -10.21 12.10
N ALA A 142 8.35 -11.02 11.99
CA ALA A 142 8.35 -12.24 11.19
C ALA A 142 7.23 -13.24 11.58
N PRO A 143 6.93 -13.49 12.88
CA PRO A 143 5.92 -14.48 13.27
C PRO A 143 4.49 -14.10 12.85
N VAL A 144 4.22 -12.80 12.73
CA VAL A 144 2.88 -12.26 12.46
C VAL A 144 2.67 -11.88 11.00
N TRP A 145 3.76 -11.76 10.23
CA TRP A 145 3.75 -11.30 8.84
C TRP A 145 2.74 -12.04 7.95
N GLU A 146 2.92 -13.35 7.81
CA GLU A 146 2.08 -14.18 6.94
C GLU A 146 0.67 -14.38 7.51
N PRO A 147 0.48 -14.76 8.80
CA PRO A 147 -0.85 -14.92 9.35
C PRO A 147 -1.72 -13.67 9.22
N LEU A 148 -1.16 -12.48 9.49
CA LEU A 148 -1.88 -11.21 9.38
C LEU A 148 -2.41 -11.00 7.96
N LEU A 149 -1.54 -11.07 6.95
CA LEU A 149 -1.92 -10.78 5.55
C LEU A 149 -2.93 -11.81 5.01
N ARG A 150 -2.80 -13.08 5.41
CA ARG A 150 -3.75 -14.14 5.04
C ARG A 150 -5.12 -13.91 5.66
N ILE A 151 -5.18 -13.54 6.94
CA ILE A 151 -6.43 -13.18 7.61
C ILE A 151 -7.06 -11.96 6.97
N ARG A 152 -6.28 -10.91 6.68
CA ARG A 152 -6.78 -9.69 6.01
C ARG A 152 -7.36 -9.98 4.63
N ALA A 153 -6.73 -10.85 3.85
CA ALA A 153 -7.28 -11.31 2.58
C ALA A 153 -8.60 -12.08 2.76
N ARG A 154 -8.61 -13.05 3.68
CA ARG A 154 -9.74 -13.96 3.91
C ARG A 154 -10.98 -13.28 4.47
N GLU A 155 -10.84 -12.43 5.49
CA GLU A 155 -11.98 -11.78 6.15
C GLU A 155 -12.65 -10.71 5.26
N ASN A 156 -11.94 -10.25 4.23
CA ASN A 156 -12.39 -9.23 3.28
C ASN A 156 -12.68 -9.79 1.88
N LEU A 157 -12.28 -11.03 1.60
CA LEU A 157 -12.43 -11.71 0.32
C LEU A 157 -11.88 -10.86 -0.83
N VAL A 158 -10.61 -10.47 -0.71
CA VAL A 158 -9.86 -9.67 -1.70
C VAL A 158 -8.48 -10.26 -1.94
N PHE A 159 -7.91 -9.96 -3.11
CA PHE A 159 -6.49 -10.22 -3.34
C PHE A 159 -5.65 -9.23 -2.55
N VAL A 160 -4.54 -9.71 -1.98
CA VAL A 160 -3.58 -8.86 -1.26
C VAL A 160 -2.22 -8.97 -1.93
N ALA A 161 -1.63 -7.83 -2.28
CA ALA A 161 -0.27 -7.74 -2.80
C ALA A 161 0.60 -6.97 -1.81
N ALA A 162 1.33 -7.69 -0.96
CA ALA A 162 2.20 -7.11 0.04
C ALA A 162 3.65 -7.06 -0.46
N ALA A 163 4.17 -5.85 -0.62
CA ALA A 163 5.55 -5.61 -1.04
C ALA A 163 6.33 -5.06 0.15
N ASN A 164 7.25 -5.86 0.70
CA ASN A 164 8.11 -5.46 1.79
C ASN A 164 9.52 -5.19 1.31
N ARG A 165 10.19 -4.31 2.04
CA ARG A 165 11.62 -4.05 1.87
C ARG A 165 12.46 -5.22 2.39
N THR A 166 13.64 -5.40 1.83
CA THR A 166 14.67 -6.37 2.26
C THR A 166 15.99 -5.64 2.53
N GLY A 167 16.89 -6.31 3.25
CA GLY A 167 18.23 -5.82 3.58
C GLY A 167 18.30 -5.05 4.90
N THR A 168 19.53 -4.81 5.33
CA THR A 168 19.83 -4.24 6.66
C THR A 168 20.15 -2.76 6.55
N GLU A 169 19.45 -1.95 7.34
CA GLU A 169 19.74 -0.54 7.57
C GLU A 169 19.84 -0.33 9.08
N PRO A 170 21.03 -0.49 9.68
CA PRO A 170 21.18 -0.49 11.14
C PRO A 170 20.51 0.73 11.79
N PRO A 171 19.71 0.54 12.86
CA PRO A 171 19.53 -0.69 13.63
C PRO A 171 18.40 -1.63 13.12
N TYR A 172 17.82 -1.38 11.95
CA TYR A 172 16.70 -2.16 11.39
C TYR A 172 17.17 -3.25 10.40
N GLU A 173 16.60 -4.43 10.54
CA GLU A 173 16.74 -5.53 9.57
C GLU A 173 15.40 -5.70 8.84
N ASN A 174 15.32 -5.38 7.54
CA ASN A 174 14.07 -5.53 6.80
C ASN A 174 13.90 -6.99 6.33
N LEU A 175 12.76 -7.59 6.65
CA LEU A 175 12.55 -9.04 6.55
C LEU A 175 12.35 -9.55 5.12
N GLY A 176 12.11 -8.69 4.12
CA GLY A 176 11.61 -9.15 2.83
C GLY A 176 10.25 -9.83 3.01
N ARG A 177 10.08 -11.08 2.55
CA ARG A 177 8.83 -11.84 2.70
C ARG A 177 7.62 -11.24 1.99
N SER A 178 7.85 -10.40 0.97
CA SER A 178 6.78 -9.97 0.05
C SER A 178 5.92 -11.16 -0.39
N MET A 179 4.62 -10.98 -0.55
CA MET A 179 3.73 -12.08 -0.90
C MET A 179 2.45 -11.59 -1.59
N ILE A 180 1.86 -12.48 -2.39
CA ILE A 180 0.55 -12.28 -3.01
C ILE A 180 -0.39 -13.33 -2.44
N VAL A 181 -1.57 -12.90 -1.97
CA VAL A 181 -2.54 -13.76 -1.27
C VAL A 181 -3.89 -13.72 -1.99
N SER A 182 -4.53 -14.89 -2.11
CA SER A 182 -5.87 -15.06 -2.68
C SER A 182 -6.97 -14.57 -1.72
N PRO A 183 -8.20 -14.32 -2.21
CA PRO A 183 -9.37 -14.07 -1.36
C PRO A 183 -9.67 -15.21 -0.37
N LEU A 184 -9.17 -16.43 -0.62
CA LEU A 184 -9.33 -17.56 0.29
C LEU A 184 -8.24 -17.61 1.38
N GLY A 185 -7.24 -16.73 1.32
CA GLY A 185 -6.12 -16.70 2.25
C GLY A 185 -4.94 -17.59 1.84
N ASP A 186 -4.94 -18.11 0.61
CA ASP A 186 -3.85 -18.91 0.07
C ASP A 186 -2.71 -18.03 -0.44
N VAL A 187 -1.47 -18.43 -0.18
CA VAL A 187 -0.30 -17.73 -0.70
C VAL A 187 -0.07 -18.13 -2.16
N LEU A 188 -0.30 -17.20 -3.08
CA LEU A 188 -0.18 -17.41 -4.53
C LEU A 188 1.23 -17.18 -5.05
N ALA A 189 2.01 -16.34 -4.36
CA ALA A 189 3.42 -16.11 -4.63
C ALA A 189 4.13 -15.62 -3.37
N GLY A 190 5.37 -16.06 -3.15
CA GLY A 190 6.13 -15.80 -1.92
C GLY A 190 5.85 -16.83 -0.82
N PRO A 191 6.19 -16.55 0.45
CA PRO A 191 6.90 -15.36 0.90
C PRO A 191 8.27 -15.21 0.22
N GLY A 192 8.61 -13.98 -0.19
CA GLY A 192 9.92 -13.68 -0.76
C GLY A 192 11.05 -13.97 0.22
N GLN A 193 12.20 -14.38 -0.32
CA GLN A 193 13.42 -14.61 0.44
C GLN A 193 14.22 -13.31 0.61
N ASP A 194 15.34 -13.39 1.32
CA ASP A 194 16.26 -12.26 1.43
C ASP A 194 16.81 -11.84 0.06
N GLY A 195 16.99 -10.53 -0.10
CA GLY A 195 17.50 -9.93 -1.33
C GLY A 195 16.42 -9.43 -2.28
N ARG A 196 16.86 -8.74 -3.34
CA ARG A 196 15.96 -8.09 -4.31
C ARG A 196 15.24 -9.15 -5.14
N GLN A 197 13.90 -9.13 -5.10
CA GLN A 197 13.07 -10.09 -5.83
C GLN A 197 11.88 -9.41 -6.52
N SER A 198 11.34 -10.09 -7.53
CA SER A 198 10.07 -9.75 -8.16
C SER A 198 9.15 -10.96 -8.05
N LEU A 199 7.97 -10.77 -7.44
CA LEU A 199 6.96 -11.82 -7.33
C LEU A 199 5.85 -11.55 -8.35
N THR A 200 5.45 -12.60 -9.06
CA THR A 200 4.40 -12.51 -10.08
C THR A 200 3.49 -13.73 -9.95
N THR A 201 2.20 -13.51 -10.14
CA THR A 201 1.21 -14.58 -10.26
C THR A 201 0.08 -14.12 -11.19
N LYS A 202 -0.71 -15.07 -11.69
CA LYS A 202 -1.92 -14.78 -12.47
C LYS A 202 -3.11 -14.89 -11.54
N VAL A 203 -4.03 -13.92 -11.62
CA VAL A 203 -5.25 -13.89 -10.82
C VAL A 203 -6.45 -13.67 -11.73
N ASP A 204 -7.59 -14.27 -11.39
CA ASP A 204 -8.88 -13.95 -11.99
C ASP A 204 -9.69 -13.11 -11.01
N LEU A 205 -10.01 -11.87 -11.37
CA LEU A 205 -10.79 -11.00 -10.48
C LEU A 205 -12.23 -11.45 -10.28
N ASN A 206 -12.73 -12.35 -11.13
CA ASN A 206 -14.02 -12.98 -10.89
C ASN A 206 -14.00 -13.86 -9.64
N ASP A 207 -12.83 -14.31 -9.15
CA ASP A 207 -12.73 -15.02 -7.87
C ASP A 207 -13.23 -14.18 -6.69
N VAL A 208 -13.04 -12.86 -6.72
CA VAL A 208 -13.56 -11.97 -5.68
C VAL A 208 -15.09 -12.05 -5.62
N ALA A 209 -15.75 -12.00 -6.78
CA ALA A 209 -17.21 -12.10 -6.87
C ALA A 209 -17.70 -13.49 -6.43
N ARG A 210 -17.07 -14.56 -6.95
CA ARG A 210 -17.38 -15.95 -6.57
C ARG A 210 -17.24 -16.18 -5.08
N CYS A 211 -16.14 -15.72 -4.48
CA CYS A 211 -15.90 -15.87 -3.04
C CYS A 211 -16.93 -15.12 -2.20
N ARG A 212 -17.29 -13.88 -2.57
CA ARG A 212 -18.29 -13.09 -1.84
C ARG A 212 -19.71 -13.67 -1.95
N GLN A 213 -20.02 -14.34 -3.07
CA GLN A 213 -21.29 -15.07 -3.23
C GLN A 213 -21.31 -16.34 -2.36
N ALA A 214 -20.23 -17.11 -2.36
CA ALA A 214 -20.13 -18.33 -1.57
C ALA A 214 -20.03 -18.07 -0.06
N MET A 215 -19.40 -16.96 0.34
CA MET A 215 -19.19 -16.56 1.74
C MET A 215 -19.67 -15.12 1.93
N PRO A 216 -20.96 -14.92 2.26
CA PRO A 216 -21.57 -13.60 2.33
C PRO A 216 -21.18 -12.80 3.58
N PHE A 217 -19.94 -12.91 4.09
CA PHE A 217 -19.45 -12.21 5.28
C PHE A 217 -19.71 -10.70 5.21
N LEU A 218 -19.56 -10.10 4.03
CA LEU A 218 -19.76 -8.67 3.82
C LEU A 218 -21.23 -8.25 3.89
N ARG A 219 -22.13 -9.11 3.41
CA ARG A 219 -23.58 -8.91 3.43
C ARG A 219 -24.15 -9.09 4.83
N ASP A 220 -23.67 -10.12 5.55
CA ASP A 220 -24.18 -10.52 6.87
C ASP A 220 -23.63 -9.65 8.00
N ARG A 221 -22.90 -8.58 7.67
CA ARG A 221 -22.44 -7.56 8.61
C ARG A 221 -23.62 -6.86 9.28
N ARG A 222 -23.37 -6.32 10.48
CA ARG A 222 -24.30 -5.51 11.25
C ARG A 222 -23.73 -4.09 11.51
N PRO A 223 -23.65 -3.22 10.48
CA PRO A 223 -23.14 -1.85 10.60
C PRO A 223 -23.86 -1.00 11.65
N ASP A 224 -25.08 -1.38 12.02
CA ASP A 224 -25.82 -0.75 13.11
C ASP A 224 -25.20 -0.98 14.49
N LEU A 225 -24.32 -1.99 14.64
CA LEU A 225 -23.65 -2.32 15.90
C LEU A 225 -22.19 -1.85 15.95
N TYR A 226 -21.60 -1.38 14.84
CA TYR A 226 -20.17 -0.98 14.77
C TYR A 226 -19.84 0.16 13.78
#